data_AF-A0A934ZKB4-F1
#
_entry.id   AF-A0A934ZKB4-F1
#
_cell.length_a   1.000
_cell.length_b   1.000
_cell.length_c   1.000
_cell.angle_alpha   90.00
_cell.angle_beta   90.00
_cell.angle_gamma   90.00
#
_symmetry.space_group_name_H-M   'P 1'
#
loop_
_entity.id
_entity.type
_entity.pdbx_description
1 polymer ?
#
loop_
_entity_poly.entity_id
_entity_poly.type
_entity_poly.pdbx_seq_one_letter_code
_entity_poly.pdbx_strand_id
1 'polypeptide(L)'
;MSFVSVERPMRSTEASLTLTTPDGYSTNMTLGSEGLQFVVPPLAALGLLHANSPNGPSALVLEEPEGHLHGRLQRALAEEIIDVVERTPDARVLIETHSPIFLTAIQLAIVTAAKRTTRLFRNGTASSGP
;
A
#
# COMPACT_ATOMS: atom_id res chain seq x y z
N MET A 1 -4.62 16.78 11.00
CA MET A 1 -3.95 15.69 10.26
C MET A 1 -3.10 14.95 11.27
N SER A 2 -3.34 13.66 11.49
CA SER A 2 -2.52 12.85 12.42
C SER A 2 -1.29 12.35 11.69
N PHE A 3 -0.15 12.23 12.39
CA PHE A 3 1.12 11.80 11.80
C PHE A 3 1.63 10.55 12.50
N VAL A 4 2.21 9.65 11.71
CA VAL A 4 2.88 8.44 12.20
C VAL A 4 4.37 8.64 12.04
N SER A 5 5.14 8.47 13.11
CA SER A 5 6.59 8.54 13.09
C SER A 5 7.19 7.18 13.45
N VAL A 6 8.23 6.79 12.72
CA VAL A 6 9.06 5.62 13.03
C VAL A 6 10.30 6.11 13.77
N GLU A 7 10.41 5.79 15.05
CA GLU A 7 11.65 6.02 15.80
C GLU A 7 12.45 4.71 15.90
N ARG A 8 13.69 4.76 15.41
CA ARG A 8 14.69 3.69 15.64
C ARG A 8 15.64 4.15 16.75
N PRO A 9 15.57 3.55 17.95
CA PRO A 9 16.57 3.80 18.98
C PRO A 9 17.94 3.34 18.48
N MET A 10 18.97 4.16 18.71
CA MET A 10 20.34 4.02 18.19
C MET A 10 21.08 2.72 18.60
N ARG A 11 20.45 1.83 19.36
CA ARG A 11 20.96 0.53 19.85
C ARG A 11 19.89 -0.58 19.95
N SER A 12 18.78 -0.48 19.22
CA SER A 12 17.73 -1.51 19.22
C SER A 12 17.42 -1.98 17.80
N THR A 13 17.23 -3.29 17.63
CA THR A 13 16.62 -3.87 16.42
C THR A 13 15.10 -3.63 16.37
N GLU A 14 14.50 -3.15 17.46
CA GLU A 14 13.08 -2.86 17.55
C GLU A 14 12.80 -1.44 17.06
N ALA A 15 12.01 -1.33 16.00
CA ALA A 15 11.40 -0.07 15.59
C ALA A 15 10.15 0.16 16.44
N SER A 16 10.03 1.35 17.03
CA SER A 16 8.80 1.76 17.72
C SER A 16 8.01 2.71 16.83
N LEU A 17 6.69 2.52 16.79
CA LEU A 17 5.80 3.37 16.04
C LEU A 17 4.96 4.23 16.98
N THR A 18 4.95 5.54 16.71
CA THR A 18 4.24 6.52 17.53
C THR A 18 3.19 7.22 16.70
N LEU A 19 1.97 7.24 17.21
CA LEU A 19 0.83 7.91 16.58
C LEU A 19 0.62 9.25 17.27
N THR A 20 0.74 10.34 16.51
CA THR A 20 0.55 11.70 17.01
C THR A 20 -0.73 12.29 16.42
N THR A 21 -1.66 12.65 17.30
CA THR A 21 -2.92 13.28 16.93
C THR A 21 -2.72 14.75 16.58
N PRO A 22 -3.66 15.40 15.87
CA PRO A 22 -3.49 16.79 15.40
C PRO A 22 -3.37 17.82 16.53
N ASP A 23 -3.91 17.48 17.70
CA ASP A 23 -3.88 18.23 18.95
C ASP A 23 -2.60 17.97 19.79
N GLY A 24 -1.66 17.17 19.26
CA GLY A 24 -0.33 17.01 19.82
C GLY A 24 -0.17 15.88 20.83
N TYR A 25 -1.18 15.02 21.02
CA TYR A 25 -1.02 13.83 21.86
C TYR A 25 -0.30 12.74 21.08
N SER A 26 0.77 12.19 21.66
CA SER A 26 1.53 11.07 21.11
C SER A 26 1.31 9.83 21.96
N THR A 27 1.04 8.70 21.32
CA THR A 27 0.93 7.40 21.99
C THR A 27 1.69 6.32 21.22
N ASN A 28 2.21 5.33 21.95
CA ASN A 28 2.77 4.15 21.32
C ASN A 28 1.64 3.40 20.61
N MET A 29 1.90 2.94 19.40
CA MET A 29 0.90 2.26 18.59
C MET A 29 0.39 0.95 19.23
N THR A 30 1.16 0.31 20.11
CA THR A 30 0.69 -0.84 20.91
C THR A 30 -0.48 -0.52 21.83
N LEU A 31 -0.75 0.76 22.08
CA LEU A 31 -1.90 1.26 22.83
C LEU A 31 -3.05 1.72 21.92
N GLY A 32 -2.90 1.64 20.59
CA GLY A 32 -3.94 1.95 19.62
C GLY A 32 -5.02 0.87 19.54
N SER A 33 -6.14 1.13 18.85
CA SER A 33 -7.14 0.10 18.56
C SER A 33 -6.56 -1.00 17.66
N GLU A 34 -7.09 -2.23 17.75
CA GLU A 34 -6.60 -3.36 16.92
C GLU A 34 -6.53 -3.00 15.43
N GLY A 35 -7.55 -2.34 14.88
CA GLY A 35 -7.51 -1.91 13.48
C GLY A 35 -6.33 -0.99 13.14
N LEU A 36 -5.93 -0.09 14.05
CA LEU A 36 -4.75 0.75 13.87
C LEU A 36 -3.46 -0.07 14.00
N GLN A 37 -3.43 -1.01 14.94
CA GLN A 37 -2.28 -1.90 15.13
C GLN A 37 -2.00 -2.75 13.89
N PHE A 38 -3.05 -3.18 13.18
CA PHE A 38 -2.94 -3.98 11.97
C PHE A 38 -2.69 -3.15 10.70
N VAL A 39 -3.32 -1.98 10.53
CA VAL A 39 -3.23 -1.23 9.26
C VAL A 39 -1.94 -0.41 9.13
N VAL A 40 -1.42 0.10 10.24
CA VAL A 40 -0.34 1.08 10.18
C VAL A 40 1.01 0.43 9.79
N PRO A 41 1.39 -0.78 10.23
CA PRO A 41 2.63 -1.41 9.77
C PRO A 41 2.67 -1.64 8.24
N PRO A 42 1.61 -2.20 7.60
CA PRO A 42 1.51 -2.23 6.14
C PRO A 42 1.65 -0.86 5.48
N LEU A 43 0.98 0.18 6.00
CA LEU A 43 1.08 1.54 5.46
C LEU A 43 2.49 2.14 5.59
N ALA A 44 3.16 1.92 6.73
CA ALA A 44 4.53 2.36 6.92
C ALA A 44 5.49 1.66 5.95
N ALA A 45 5.32 0.35 5.75
CA ALA A 45 6.11 -0.43 4.81
C ALA A 45 5.88 0.01 3.36
N LEU A 46 4.63 0.30 2.98
CA LEU A 46 4.29 0.88 1.67
C LEU A 46 4.91 2.26 1.48
N GLY A 47 4.95 3.10 2.52
CA GLY A 47 5.62 4.39 2.47
C GLY A 47 7.12 4.27 2.21
N LEU A 48 7.78 3.29 2.83
CA LEU A 48 9.20 3.00 2.57
C LEU A 48 9.45 2.49 1.16
N LEU A 49 8.55 1.64 0.64
CA LEU A 49 8.60 1.15 -0.74
C LEU A 49 8.39 2.31 -1.73
N HIS A 50 7.39 3.15 -1.48
CA HIS A 50 7.05 4.31 -2.33
C HIS A 50 8.15 5.36 -2.37
N ALA A 51 8.86 5.57 -1.25
CA ALA A 51 10.00 6.50 -1.19
C ALA A 51 11.12 6.15 -2.18
N ASN A 52 11.15 4.90 -2.69
CA ASN A 52 12.04 4.41 -3.75
C ASN A 52 13.49 4.89 -3.61
N SER A 53 14.00 4.87 -2.38
CA SER A 53 15.36 5.32 -2.09
C SER A 53 16.39 4.33 -2.64
N PRO A 54 17.61 4.75 -3.03
CA PRO A 54 18.62 3.84 -3.60
C PRO A 54 18.98 2.64 -2.72
N ASN A 55 18.81 2.76 -1.40
CA ASN A 55 19.02 1.70 -0.41
C ASN A 55 17.70 1.25 0.25
N GLY A 56 16.55 1.60 -0.35
CA GLY A 56 15.22 1.22 0.11
C GLY A 56 14.83 -0.18 -0.35
N PRO A 57 13.75 -0.75 0.22
CA PRO A 57 13.21 -2.02 -0.26
C PRO A 57 12.65 -1.86 -1.67
N SER A 58 12.88 -2.84 -2.54
CA SER A 58 12.22 -2.96 -3.85
C SER A 58 11.06 -3.96 -3.84
N ALA A 59 10.93 -4.73 -2.76
CA ALA A 59 9.89 -5.70 -2.58
C ALA A 59 9.29 -5.62 -1.17
N LEU A 60 7.99 -5.88 -1.07
CA LEU A 60 7.24 -5.97 0.16
C LEU A 60 6.42 -7.27 0.17
N VAL A 61 6.46 -8.00 1.27
CA VAL A 61 5.62 -9.19 1.50
C VAL A 61 4.66 -8.85 2.63
N LEU A 62 3.37 -9.09 2.41
CA LEU A 62 2.30 -8.84 3.38
C LEU A 62 1.51 -10.12 3.58
N GLU A 63 1.48 -10.61 4.82
CA GLU A 63 0.67 -11.76 5.25
C GLU A 63 -0.58 -11.25 5.97
N GLU A 64 -1.76 -11.63 5.45
CA GLU A 64 -3.08 -11.22 5.96
C GLU A 64 -3.17 -9.73 6.35
N PRO A 65 -2.74 -8.77 5.49
CA PRO A 65 -2.70 -7.35 5.84
C PRO A 65 -4.09 -6.76 6.13
N GLU A 66 -5.15 -7.45 5.73
CA GLU A 66 -6.54 -7.10 6.00
C GLU A 66 -7.04 -7.47 7.42
N GLY A 67 -6.23 -8.20 8.19
CA GLY A 67 -6.62 -8.75 9.49
C GLY A 67 -7.27 -7.71 10.39
N HIS A 68 -8.39 -8.06 11.01
CA HIS A 68 -9.13 -7.19 11.94
C HIS A 68 -9.66 -5.87 11.34
N LEU A 69 -9.51 -5.64 10.03
CA LEU A 69 -10.06 -4.45 9.37
C LEU A 69 -11.50 -4.66 8.94
N HIS A 70 -12.33 -3.64 9.17
CA HIS A 70 -13.66 -3.57 8.57
C HIS A 70 -13.53 -3.56 7.03
N GLY A 71 -14.48 -4.18 6.30
CA GLY A 71 -14.37 -4.37 4.84
C GLY A 71 -14.12 -3.09 4.03
N ARG A 72 -14.59 -1.93 4.51
CA ARG A 72 -14.26 -0.61 3.92
C ARG A 72 -12.76 -0.28 3.98
N LEU A 73 -12.11 -0.59 5.11
CA LEU A 73 -10.68 -0.36 5.31
C LEU A 73 -9.83 -1.40 4.58
N GLN A 74 -10.31 -2.64 4.48
CA GLN A 74 -9.66 -3.65 3.61
C GLN A 74 -9.57 -3.15 2.17
N ARG A 75 -10.68 -2.65 1.63
CA ARG A 75 -10.69 -2.05 0.29
C ARG A 75 -9.74 -0.87 0.16
N ALA A 76 -9.76 0.05 1.13
CA ALA A 76 -8.88 1.22 1.10
C ALA A 76 -7.39 0.83 1.15
N LEU A 77 -7.04 -0.18 1.95
CA LEU A 77 -5.67 -0.70 2.00
C LEU A 77 -5.25 -1.33 0.68
N ALA A 78 -6.13 -2.12 0.05
CA ALA A 78 -5.87 -2.69 -1.27
C ALA A 78 -5.68 -1.61 -2.34
N GLU A 79 -6.51 -0.57 -2.33
CA GLU A 79 -6.39 0.59 -3.23
C GLU A 79 -5.05 1.32 -3.02
N GLU A 80 -4.61 1.52 -1.78
CA GLU A 80 -3.31 2.13 -1.48
C GLU A 80 -2.13 1.29 -1.99
N ILE A 81 -2.19 -0.05 -1.84
CA ILE A 81 -1.17 -0.96 -2.37
C ILE A 81 -1.07 -0.84 -3.89
N ILE A 82 -2.22 -0.85 -4.57
CA ILE A 82 -2.29 -0.69 -6.03
C ILE A 82 -1.66 0.64 -6.45
N ASP A 83 -2.01 1.73 -5.78
CA ASP A 83 -1.50 3.07 -6.05
C ASP A 83 0.04 3.14 -5.90
N VAL A 84 0.60 2.53 -4.84
CA VAL A 84 2.06 2.49 -4.64
C VAL A 84 2.76 1.71 -5.75
N VAL A 85 2.21 0.55 -6.13
CA VAL A 85 2.77 -0.28 -7.22
C VAL A 85 2.69 0.43 -8.56
N GLU A 86 1.58 1.08 -8.88
CA GLU A 86 1.43 1.82 -10.15
C GLU A 86 2.39 3.01 -10.26
N ARG A 87 2.69 3.69 -9.14
CA ARG A 87 3.56 4.87 -9.11
C ARG A 87 5.05 4.55 -8.99
N THR A 88 5.40 3.30 -8.69
CA THR A 88 6.77 2.90 -8.35
C THR A 88 7.22 1.77 -9.28
N PRO A 89 7.90 2.08 -10.42
CA PRO A 89 8.13 1.12 -11.52
C PRO A 89 8.80 -0.21 -11.13
N ASP A 90 9.66 -0.20 -10.12
CA ASP A 90 10.40 -1.39 -9.66
C ASP A 90 9.79 -2.05 -8.41
N ALA A 91 8.71 -1.50 -7.86
CA ALA A 91 8.08 -2.02 -6.65
C ALA A 91 7.39 -3.35 -6.92
N ARG A 92 7.63 -4.33 -6.05
CA ARG A 92 6.94 -5.63 -6.05
C ARG A 92 6.24 -5.83 -4.72
N VAL A 93 4.97 -6.21 -4.78
CA VAL A 93 4.22 -6.56 -3.56
C VAL A 93 3.69 -7.98 -3.71
N LEU A 94 4.07 -8.86 -2.78
CA LEU A 94 3.52 -10.19 -2.61
C LEU A 94 2.51 -10.13 -1.45
N ILE A 95 1.30 -10.61 -1.70
CA ILE A 95 0.20 -10.57 -0.73
C ILE A 95 -0.33 -11.97 -0.54
N GLU A 96 -0.33 -12.44 0.70
CA GLU A 96 -1.19 -13.53 1.15
C GLU A 96 -2.45 -12.94 1.76
N THR A 97 -3.61 -13.37 1.28
CA THR A 97 -4.91 -12.81 1.67
C THR A 97 -5.97 -13.89 1.56
N HIS A 98 -6.89 -13.91 2.51
CA HIS A 98 -8.14 -14.68 2.44
C HIS A 98 -9.35 -13.78 2.17
N SER A 99 -9.17 -12.46 2.17
CA SER A 99 -10.24 -11.51 1.92
C SER A 99 -10.70 -11.48 0.45
N PRO A 100 -11.99 -11.76 0.18
CA PRO A 100 -12.55 -11.60 -1.16
C PRO A 100 -12.57 -10.12 -1.61
N ILE A 101 -12.56 -9.17 -0.66
CA ILE A 101 -12.51 -7.73 -0.96
C ILE A 101 -11.16 -7.37 -1.56
N PHE A 102 -10.05 -7.84 -0.95
CA PHE A 102 -8.70 -7.65 -1.45
C PHE A 102 -8.52 -8.28 -2.84
N LEU A 103 -8.89 -9.56 -2.98
CA LEU A 103 -8.79 -10.28 -4.25
C LEU A 103 -9.55 -9.57 -5.37
N THR A 104 -10.78 -9.13 -5.11
CA THR A 104 -11.60 -8.43 -6.11
C THR A 104 -10.96 -7.09 -6.51
N ALA A 105 -10.46 -6.31 -5.56
CA ALA A 105 -9.82 -5.03 -5.83
C ALA A 105 -8.57 -5.19 -6.71
N ILE A 106 -7.69 -6.13 -6.37
CA ILE A 106 -6.46 -6.41 -7.11
C ILE A 106 -6.78 -6.93 -8.52
N GLN A 107 -7.70 -7.89 -8.65
CA GLN A 107 -8.09 -8.42 -9.95
C GLN A 107 -8.70 -7.34 -10.86
N LEU A 108 -9.50 -6.44 -10.30
CA LEU A 108 -10.06 -5.31 -11.04
C LEU A 108 -8.96 -4.35 -11.51
N ALA A 109 -7.97 -4.06 -10.66
CA ALA A 109 -6.82 -3.23 -11.05
C ALA A 109 -6.04 -3.84 -12.22
N ILE A 110 -5.74 -5.14 -12.16
CA ILE A 110 -5.05 -5.87 -13.25
C ILE A 110 -5.85 -5.78 -14.56
N VAL A 111 -7.15 -6.09 -14.52
CA VAL A 111 -8.01 -6.07 -15.71
C VAL A 111 -8.14 -4.65 -16.29
N THR A 112 -8.24 -3.63 -15.43
CA THR A 112 -8.37 -2.24 -15.89
C THR A 112 -7.06 -1.69 -16.46
N ALA A 113 -5.91 -2.03 -15.85
CA ALA A 113 -4.59 -1.73 -16.40
C ALA A 113 -4.40 -2.38 -17.77
N ALA A 114 -4.72 -3.67 -17.92
CA ALA A 114 -4.64 -4.37 -19.20
C ALA A 114 -5.49 -3.70 -20.30
N LYS A 115 -6.70 -3.23 -19.96
CA LYS A 115 -7.56 -2.48 -20.90
C LYS A 115 -6.95 -1.15 -21.34
N ARG A 116 -6.22 -0.44 -20.47
CA ARG A 116 -5.50 0.79 -20.82
C ARG A 116 -4.40 0.52 -21.84
N THR A 117 -3.62 -0.54 -21.63
CA THR A 117 -2.58 -0.99 -22.57
C THR A 117 -3.17 -1.34 -23.93
N THR A 118 -4.26 -2.10 -23.99
CA THR A 118 -4.89 -2.48 -25.27
C THR A 118 -5.52 -1.30 -26.01
N ARG A 119 -6.02 -0.26 -25.31
CA ARG A 119 -6.49 0.98 -25.96
C ARG A 119 -5.35 1.76 -26.62
N LEU A 120 -4.15 1.75 -26.04
CA LEU A 120 -2.97 2.41 -26.62
C LEU A 120 -2.54 1.74 -27.94
N PHE A 121 -2.68 0.42 -28.06
CA PHE A 121 -2.35 -0.30 -29.29
C PHE A 121 -3.36 -0.14 -30.44
N ARG A 122 -4.54 0.46 -30.21
CA ARG A 122 -5.64 0.46 -31.19
C ARG A 122 -5.85 1.81 -31.93
N ASN A 123 -4.99 2.81 -31.72
CA ASN A 123 -5.14 4.15 -32.31
C ASN A 123 -4.15 4.47 -33.46
N GLY A 124 -3.53 3.46 -34.08
CA GLY A 124 -2.62 3.66 -35.20
C GLY A 124 -2.89 2.72 -36.36
N THR A 125 -3.95 2.98 -37.15
CA THR A 125 -4.10 2.67 -38.59
C THR A 125 -5.53 2.95 -39.06
N ALA A 126 -5.91 4.21 -39.20
CA ALA A 126 -7.10 4.56 -39.97
C ALA A 126 -6.98 5.98 -40.56
N SER A 127 -6.14 6.12 -41.59
CA SER A 127 -6.41 7.01 -42.74
C SER A 127 -5.26 6.98 -43.75
N SER A 128 -5.42 6.16 -44.78
CA SER A 128 -4.99 6.53 -46.13
C SER A 128 -5.67 5.63 -47.16
N GLY A 129 -6.69 6.17 -47.81
CA GLY A 129 -7.10 5.82 -49.17
C GLY A 129 -8.54 5.30 -49.33
N PRO A 130 -9.14 5.46 -50.51
CA PRO A 130 -8.64 6.20 -51.70
C PRO A 130 -9.05 7.69 -51.72
#